data_AF-A0A354WL10-F1
#
_entry.id   AF-A0A354WL10-F1
#
_cell.length_a   1.000
_cell.length_b   1.000
_cell.length_c   1.000
_cell.angle_alpha   90.00
_cell.angle_beta   90.00
_cell.angle_gamma   90.00
#
_symmetry.space_group_name_H-M   'P 1'
#
loop_
_entity.id
_entity.type
_entity.pdbx_description
1 polymer ?
#
loop_
_entity_poly.entity_id
_entity_poly.type
_entity_poly.pdbx_seq_one_letter_code
_entity_poly.pdbx_strand_id
1 'polypeptide(L)'
;MTTATLSQTKLPPSTHEFYEIIHRLEAGGAMLPDTPENLMQIIGIYKAYAVPMDFYWRDLLYIAEQVFLNPLPFLKYFIPQEYLDLHNHYAGDDADLRIWRGEATTHPELLAFIEKGETR
;
A
#
# COMPACT_ATOMS: atom_id res chain seq x y z
N MET A 1 16.02 29.39 4.32
CA MET A 1 14.64 29.91 4.36
C MET A 1 14.29 30.35 2.95
N THR A 2 13.54 29.53 2.21
CA THR A 2 13.21 29.80 0.81
C THR A 2 11.90 30.59 0.79
N THR A 3 11.96 31.86 0.45
CA THR A 3 10.80 32.76 0.41
C THR A 3 9.95 32.40 -0.80
N ALA A 4 8.80 31.76 -0.59
CA ALA A 4 7.85 31.47 -1.66
C ALA A 4 7.27 32.79 -2.21
N THR A 5 7.45 33.02 -3.50
CA THR A 5 6.86 34.16 -4.22
C THR A 5 5.34 34.00 -4.20
N LEU A 6 4.62 34.98 -3.64
CA LEU A 6 3.16 34.97 -3.56
C LEU A 6 2.57 34.98 -4.98
N SER A 7 2.19 33.80 -5.47
CA SER A 7 1.48 33.64 -6.75
C SER A 7 0.10 34.27 -6.62
N GLN A 8 -0.22 35.19 -7.55
CA GLN A 8 -1.53 35.83 -7.61
C GLN A 8 -2.58 34.75 -7.95
N THR A 9 -3.48 34.45 -7.02
CA THR A 9 -4.46 33.36 -7.17
C THR A 9 -5.44 33.67 -8.30
N LYS A 10 -5.60 32.74 -9.26
CA LYS A 10 -6.49 32.88 -10.43
C LYS A 10 -7.98 32.85 -10.06
N LEU A 11 -8.31 32.32 -8.89
CA LEU A 11 -9.66 32.14 -8.38
C LEU A 11 -9.84 32.96 -7.10
N PRO A 12 -11.08 33.40 -6.78
CA PRO A 12 -11.38 33.99 -5.48
C PRO A 12 -11.13 32.97 -4.36
N PRO A 13 -10.78 33.42 -3.14
CA PRO A 13 -10.63 32.54 -1.98
C PRO A 13 -11.88 31.67 -1.75
N SER A 14 -11.68 30.39 -1.44
CA SER A 14 -12.78 29.48 -1.12
C SER A 14 -13.42 29.89 0.21
N THR A 15 -14.75 29.84 0.29
CA THR A 15 -15.52 30.10 1.51
C THR A 15 -15.81 28.81 2.29
N HIS A 16 -15.24 27.67 1.86
CA HIS A 16 -15.44 26.37 2.51
C HIS A 16 -14.72 26.32 3.86
N GLU A 17 -15.22 25.54 4.82
CA GLU A 17 -14.57 25.36 6.13
C GLU A 17 -13.14 24.80 6.03
N PHE A 18 -12.85 24.07 4.96
CA PHE A 18 -11.53 23.50 4.63
C PHE A 18 -10.78 24.29 3.54
N TYR A 19 -11.01 25.60 3.42
CA TYR A 19 -10.39 26.43 2.38
C TYR A 19 -8.86 26.27 2.31
N GLU A 20 -8.19 26.09 3.44
CA GLU A 20 -6.73 25.89 3.49
C GLU A 20 -6.27 24.61 2.76
N ILE A 21 -7.05 23.53 2.85
CA ILE A 21 -6.77 22.29 2.13
C ILE A 21 -7.04 22.49 0.64
N ILE A 22 -8.16 23.12 0.30
CA ILE A 22 -8.55 23.40 -1.09
C ILE A 22 -7.48 24.23 -1.78
N HIS A 23 -7.06 25.34 -1.18
CA HIS A 23 -6.03 26.21 -1.74
C HIS A 23 -4.69 25.49 -1.89
N ARG A 24 -4.33 24.62 -0.96
CA ARG A 24 -3.13 23.79 -1.07
C ARG A 24 -3.21 22.83 -2.26
N LEU A 25 -4.34 22.14 -2.44
CA LEU A 25 -4.55 21.20 -3.54
C LEU A 25 -4.60 21.93 -4.90
N GLU A 26 -5.27 23.08 -4.99
CA GLU A 26 -5.33 23.93 -6.19
C GLU A 26 -3.95 24.46 -6.59
N ALA A 27 -3.07 24.69 -5.62
CA ALA A 27 -1.67 25.05 -5.85
C ALA A 27 -0.77 23.86 -6.22
N GLY A 28 -1.32 22.65 -6.35
CA GLY A 28 -0.56 21.42 -6.64
C GLY A 28 0.15 20.81 -5.43
N GLY A 29 -0.18 21.26 -4.22
CA GLY A 29 0.31 20.67 -2.97
C GLY A 29 -0.44 19.40 -2.58
N ALA A 30 0.01 18.77 -1.48
CA ALA A 30 -0.57 17.53 -0.96
C ALA A 30 -1.77 17.78 -0.03
N MET A 31 -2.59 16.76 0.20
CA MET A 31 -3.71 16.83 1.17
C MET A 31 -3.21 17.13 2.60
N LEU A 32 -2.10 16.54 3.00
CA LEU A 32 -1.43 16.79 4.28
C LEU A 32 -0.25 17.78 4.10
N PRO A 33 0.18 18.48 5.16
CA PRO A 33 1.39 19.30 5.09
C PRO A 33 2.60 18.45 4.71
N ASP A 34 3.41 18.96 3.79
CA ASP A 34 4.63 18.28 3.33
C ASP A 34 5.80 18.57 4.30
N THR A 35 5.84 17.84 5.40
CA THR A 35 6.91 17.91 6.41
C THR A 35 7.72 16.61 6.44
N PRO A 36 9.02 16.66 6.82
CA PRO A 36 9.84 15.45 6.96
C PRO A 36 9.22 14.40 7.91
N GLU A 37 8.57 14.84 8.98
CA GLU A 37 7.91 13.97 9.94
C GLU A 37 6.71 13.25 9.32
N ASN A 38 5.88 13.96 8.56
CA ASN A 38 4.73 13.36 7.86
C ASN A 38 5.19 12.36 6.80
N LEU A 39 6.22 12.71 6.03
CA LEU A 39 6.78 11.81 5.03
C LEU A 39 7.29 10.51 5.66
N MET A 40 8.06 10.62 6.75
CA MET A 40 8.58 9.45 7.46
C MET A 40 7.45 8.54 7.95
N GLN A 41 6.40 9.11 8.56
CA GLN A 41 5.27 8.33 9.06
C GLN A 41 4.49 7.65 7.92
N ILE A 42 4.21 8.37 6.84
CA ILE A 42 3.46 7.84 5.69
C ILE A 42 4.22 6.68 5.05
N ILE A 43 5.52 6.83 4.79
CA ILE A 43 6.35 5.76 4.22
C ILE A 43 6.44 4.56 5.18
N GLY A 44 6.55 4.82 6.49
CA GLY A 44 6.52 3.77 7.51
C GLY A 44 5.21 2.96 7.48
N ILE A 45 4.07 3.64 7.39
CA ILE A 45 2.75 2.99 7.26
C ILE A 45 2.67 2.20 5.96
N TYR A 46 3.11 2.77 4.82
CA TYR A 46 3.11 2.06 3.54
C TYR A 46 3.93 0.77 3.59
N LYS A 47 5.14 0.80 4.17
CA LYS A 47 5.95 -0.42 4.30
C LYS A 47 5.31 -1.43 5.27
N ALA A 48 4.83 -0.97 6.42
CA ALA A 48 4.20 -1.84 7.42
C ALA A 48 2.92 -2.51 6.88
N TYR A 49 2.16 -1.80 6.05
CA TYR A 49 0.90 -2.28 5.48
C TYR A 49 1.10 -3.12 4.21
N ALA A 50 2.18 -2.91 3.47
CA ALA A 50 2.50 -3.70 2.28
C ALA A 50 2.67 -5.20 2.61
N VAL A 51 3.23 -5.53 3.78
CA VAL A 51 3.48 -6.92 4.21
C VAL A 51 2.17 -7.71 4.43
N PRO A 52 1.20 -7.27 5.26
CA PRO A 52 -0.07 -7.98 5.39
C PRO A 52 -0.92 -7.89 4.11
N MET A 53 -0.82 -6.79 3.34
CA MET A 53 -1.49 -6.70 2.04
C MET A 53 -1.00 -7.76 1.05
N ASP A 54 0.29 -8.12 1.11
CA ASP A 54 0.86 -9.20 0.30
C ASP A 54 0.22 -10.56 0.63
N PHE A 55 -0.07 -10.84 1.91
CA PHE A 55 -0.85 -12.02 2.27
C PHE A 55 -2.28 -11.93 1.74
N TYR A 56 -2.94 -10.78 1.90
CA TYR A 56 -4.35 -10.62 1.57
C TYR A 56 -4.67 -10.88 0.10
N TRP A 57 -3.87 -10.36 -0.84
CA TRP A 57 -4.19 -10.62 -2.25
C TRP A 57 -4.04 -12.11 -2.60
N ARG A 58 -3.06 -12.81 -2.01
CA ARG A 58 -2.84 -14.25 -2.20
C ARG A 58 -3.98 -15.07 -1.59
N ASP A 59 -4.39 -14.71 -0.38
CA ASP A 59 -5.52 -15.35 0.32
C ASP A 59 -6.85 -15.13 -0.40
N LEU A 60 -7.09 -13.91 -0.90
CA LEU A 60 -8.29 -13.61 -1.68
C LEU A 60 -8.34 -14.40 -2.99
N LEU A 61 -7.21 -14.58 -3.68
CA LEU A 61 -7.13 -15.45 -4.86
C LEU A 61 -7.43 -16.90 -4.49
N TYR A 62 -6.78 -17.45 -3.45
CA TYR A 62 -7.04 -18.81 -2.98
C TYR A 62 -8.51 -19.03 -2.62
N ILE A 63 -9.11 -18.09 -1.87
CA ILE A 63 -10.52 -18.16 -1.49
C ILE A 63 -11.42 -18.14 -2.72
N ALA A 64 -11.12 -17.29 -3.71
CA ALA A 64 -11.90 -17.19 -4.94
C ALA A 64 -11.80 -18.44 -5.82
N GLU A 65 -10.62 -19.07 -5.88
CA GLU A 65 -10.36 -20.18 -6.80
C GLU A 65 -10.67 -21.56 -6.19
N GLN A 66 -10.38 -21.76 -4.90
CA GLN A 66 -10.41 -23.08 -4.27
C GLN A 66 -11.50 -23.24 -3.20
N VAL A 67 -11.92 -22.13 -2.57
CA VAL A 67 -12.82 -22.17 -1.40
C VAL A 67 -14.21 -21.59 -1.70
N PHE A 68 -14.40 -21.02 -2.89
CA PHE A 68 -15.64 -20.35 -3.26
C PHE A 68 -16.86 -21.29 -3.09
N LEU A 69 -17.86 -20.82 -2.35
CA LEU A 69 -19.08 -21.56 -2.00
C LEU A 69 -18.88 -22.87 -1.23
N ASN A 70 -17.68 -23.11 -0.66
CA ASN A 70 -17.50 -24.22 0.27
C ASN A 70 -18.35 -23.97 1.52
N PRO A 71 -19.33 -24.85 1.84
CA PRO A 71 -20.24 -24.64 2.97
C PRO A 71 -19.54 -24.77 4.33
N LEU A 72 -18.36 -25.39 4.39
CA LEU A 72 -17.60 -25.63 5.62
C LEU A 72 -16.12 -25.21 5.46
N PRO A 73 -15.82 -23.90 5.33
CA PRO A 73 -14.49 -23.41 4.97
C PRO A 73 -13.60 -23.20 6.20
N PHE A 74 -13.44 -24.22 7.04
CA PHE A 74 -12.75 -24.11 8.34
C PHE A 74 -11.28 -23.65 8.23
N LEU A 75 -10.60 -24.01 7.15
CA LEU A 75 -9.18 -23.75 6.94
C LEU A 75 -8.91 -22.74 5.81
N LYS A 76 -9.88 -21.86 5.52
CA LYS A 76 -9.81 -20.94 4.38
C LYS A 76 -8.64 -19.94 4.40
N TYR A 77 -8.02 -19.73 5.56
CA TYR A 77 -6.86 -18.85 5.73
C TYR A 77 -5.51 -19.61 5.78
N PHE A 78 -5.53 -20.93 5.64
CA PHE A 78 -4.32 -21.76 5.53
C PHE A 78 -4.06 -22.01 4.06
N ILE A 79 -3.47 -21.01 3.38
CA ILE A 79 -3.24 -21.10 1.94
C ILE A 79 -2.09 -22.06 1.61
N PRO A 80 -2.18 -22.83 0.52
CA PRO A 80 -1.09 -23.67 0.05
C PRO A 80 0.18 -22.87 -0.32
N GLN A 81 1.36 -23.50 -0.24
CA GLN A 81 2.64 -22.86 -0.57
C GLN A 81 2.69 -22.31 -2.00
N GLU A 82 2.05 -22.98 -2.96
CA GLU A 82 1.94 -22.50 -4.35
C GLU A 82 1.32 -21.09 -4.46
N TYR A 83 0.40 -20.70 -3.57
CA TYR A 83 -0.17 -19.35 -3.52
C TYR A 83 0.80 -18.32 -2.90
N LEU A 84 1.68 -18.74 -2.00
CA LEU A 84 2.78 -17.92 -1.48
C LEU A 84 3.92 -17.76 -2.49
N ASP A 85 4.06 -18.71 -3.41
CA ASP A 85 5.09 -18.69 -4.44
C ASP A 85 4.62 -18.01 -5.72
N LEU A 86 3.33 -17.64 -5.83
CA LEU A 86 2.82 -16.88 -6.98
C LEU A 86 3.66 -15.61 -7.18
N HIS A 87 4.17 -15.46 -8.39
CA HIS A 87 4.89 -14.26 -8.79
C HIS A 87 3.92 -13.09 -8.92
N ASN A 88 4.30 -11.98 -8.32
CA ASN A 88 3.57 -10.76 -8.42
C ASN A 88 3.72 -10.16 -9.84
N HIS A 89 2.60 -9.85 -10.49
CA HIS A 89 2.55 -9.29 -11.84
C HIS A 89 3.23 -7.91 -11.99
N TYR A 90 3.62 -7.24 -10.90
CA TYR A 90 4.30 -5.94 -10.94
C TYR A 90 5.69 -5.90 -10.27
N ALA A 91 6.27 -7.06 -9.93
CA ALA A 91 7.59 -7.18 -9.32
C ALA A 91 8.40 -8.33 -9.94
N GLY A 92 9.74 -8.22 -9.94
CA GLY A 92 10.64 -9.20 -10.55
C GLY A 92 10.81 -9.05 -12.07
N ASP A 93 11.52 -10.01 -12.65
CA ASP A 93 11.94 -9.96 -14.05
C ASP A 93 10.85 -10.38 -15.04
N ASP A 94 9.88 -11.17 -14.61
CA ASP A 94 8.75 -11.64 -15.42
C ASP A 94 7.48 -10.79 -15.26
N ALA A 95 7.56 -9.65 -14.55
CA ALA A 95 6.43 -8.77 -14.32
C ALA A 95 5.89 -8.12 -15.61
N ASP A 96 4.56 -8.01 -15.70
CA ASP A 96 3.86 -7.25 -16.75
C ASP A 96 4.26 -5.77 -16.69
N LEU A 97 4.42 -5.22 -15.48
CA LEU A 97 4.84 -3.84 -15.22
C LEU A 97 5.82 -3.78 -14.03
N ARG A 98 7.09 -3.51 -14.29
CA ARG A 98 8.14 -3.47 -13.24
C ARG A 98 8.11 -2.19 -12.40
N ILE A 99 7.10 -2.07 -11.53
CA ILE A 99 6.91 -0.90 -10.65
C ILE A 99 7.68 -1.09 -9.34
N TRP A 100 7.57 -2.27 -8.74
CA TRP A 100 8.29 -2.61 -7.52
C TRP A 100 9.65 -3.20 -7.84
N ARG A 101 10.70 -2.69 -7.18
CA ARG A 101 12.10 -3.12 -7.39
C ARG A 101 12.54 -4.23 -6.43
N GLY A 102 11.62 -4.82 -5.68
CA GLY A 102 11.91 -5.97 -4.83
C GLY A 102 11.60 -7.30 -5.51
N GLU A 103 11.57 -8.35 -4.69
CA GLU A 103 11.29 -9.72 -5.13
C GLU A 103 9.83 -9.87 -5.62
N ALA A 104 9.61 -10.80 -6.56
CA ALA A 104 8.28 -11.14 -7.07
C ALA A 104 7.49 -12.04 -6.11
N THR A 105 8.19 -12.76 -5.25
CA THR A 105 7.67 -13.72 -4.29
C THR A 105 7.20 -13.03 -3.00
N THR A 106 6.58 -13.81 -2.10
CA THR A 106 6.10 -13.31 -0.81
C THR A 106 7.18 -12.52 -0.05
N HIS A 107 6.78 -11.43 0.60
CA HIS A 107 7.66 -10.64 1.45
C HIS A 107 8.38 -11.52 2.48
N PRO A 108 9.72 -11.43 2.62
CA PRO A 108 10.47 -12.23 3.58
C PRO A 108 10.00 -12.07 5.03
N GLU A 109 9.54 -10.87 5.41
CA GLU A 109 9.00 -10.62 6.75
C GLU A 109 7.71 -11.40 7.02
N LEU A 110 6.89 -11.60 6.00
CA LEU A 110 5.66 -12.39 6.09
C LEU A 110 5.99 -13.88 6.21
N LEU A 111 6.94 -14.38 5.42
CA LEU A 111 7.40 -15.77 5.54
C LEU A 111 7.97 -16.06 6.93
N ALA A 112 8.82 -15.17 7.44
CA ALA A 112 9.37 -15.29 8.79
C ALA A 112 8.27 -15.28 9.88
N PHE A 113 7.24 -14.44 9.72
CA PHE A 113 6.10 -14.41 10.63
C PHE A 113 5.27 -15.70 10.58
N ILE A 114 5.01 -16.25 9.39
CA ILE A 114 4.28 -17.51 9.23
C ILE A 114 5.05 -18.67 9.88
N GLU A 115 6.38 -18.70 9.72
CA GLU A 115 7.23 -19.75 10.29
C GLU A 115 7.30 -19.67 11.83
N LYS A 116 7.48 -18.47 12.38
CA LYS A 116 7.77 -18.28 13.81
C LYS A 116 6.53 -17.98 14.65
N GLY A 117 5.46 -17.49 14.04
CA GLY A 117 4.25 -16.99 14.72
C GLY A 117 4.45 -15.65 15.44
N GLU A 118 5.62 -15.04 15.34
CA GLU A 118 5.98 -13.78 15.99
C GLU A 118 6.85 -12.91 15.10
N THR A 119 6.87 -11.61 15.40
CA THR A 119 7.68 -10.63 14.68
C THR A 119 9.04 -10.36 15.35
N ARG A 120 9.29 -10.98 16.52
CA ARG A 120 10.52 -10.88 17.33
C ARG A 120 10.74 -12.09 18.19
#